data_AF-A0A0B8P8R5-F1
#
_entry.id   AF-A0A0B8P8R5-F1
#
_cell.length_a   1.000
_cell.length_b   1.000
_cell.length_c   1.000
_cell.angle_alpha   90.00
_cell.angle_beta   90.00
_cell.angle_gamma   90.00
#
_symmetry.space_group_name_H-M   'P 1'
#
loop_
_entity.id
_entity.type
_entity.pdbx_description
1 polymer ?
#
loop_
_entity_poly.entity_id
_entity_poly.type
_entity_poly.pdbx_seq_one_letter_code
_entity_poly.pdbx_strand_id
1 'polypeptide(L)'
;MTIKTKLRLLLGTLFFFSIANIGFVYVLESRSENKLQWVVHTNQVLQKSGELLNAISDTETGQRGYLLTGQNYYLEPYFRSRDEIKKIWTELKALTSDNPGQQELLDELIVDIDYKLEELAQTIEMYNIEPSQALAVVRSNAGKQYMDNIRAYLSSFDGEEKRLLEQRNGDYREARAYITMMIVIEA
;
A
#
# COMPACT_ATOMS: atom_id res chain seq x y z
N MET A 1 -55.12 -34.57 12.78
CA MET A 1 -53.85 -34.83 12.05
C MET A 1 -53.16 -36.04 12.67
N THR A 2 -52.80 -37.06 11.88
CA THR A 2 -52.12 -38.27 12.37
C THR A 2 -50.71 -37.97 12.89
N ILE A 3 -50.26 -38.70 13.93
CA ILE A 3 -48.90 -38.58 14.51
C ILE A 3 -47.81 -38.66 13.43
N LYS A 4 -47.98 -39.54 12.44
CA LYS A 4 -47.06 -39.68 11.29
C LYS A 4 -46.91 -38.40 10.48
N THR A 5 -47.98 -37.61 10.33
CA THR A 5 -47.94 -36.33 9.60
C THR A 5 -47.22 -35.25 10.40
N LYS A 6 -47.41 -35.21 11.74
CA LYS A 6 -46.68 -34.30 12.62
C LYS A 6 -45.17 -34.56 12.58
N LEU A 7 -44.78 -35.84 12.62
CA LEU A 7 -43.38 -36.24 12.57
C LEU A 7 -42.71 -35.90 11.23
N ARG A 8 -43.40 -36.11 10.10
CA ARG A 8 -42.88 -35.75 8.77
C ARG A 8 -42.68 -34.25 8.61
N LEU A 9 -43.62 -33.44 9.12
CA LEU A 9 -43.48 -31.98 9.10
C LEU A 9 -42.29 -31.53 9.94
N LEU A 10 -42.13 -32.06 11.15
CA LEU A 10 -41.03 -31.70 12.05
C LEU A 10 -39.64 -32.06 11.45
N LEU A 11 -39.52 -33.25 10.85
CA LEU A 11 -38.29 -33.65 10.17
C LEU A 11 -38.00 -32.79 8.94
N GLY A 12 -39.04 -32.44 8.16
CA GLY A 12 -38.92 -31.55 7.01
C GLY A 12 -38.48 -30.15 7.41
N THR A 13 -39.02 -29.58 8.49
CA THR A 13 -38.61 -28.27 8.99
C THR A 13 -37.17 -28.29 9.47
N LEU A 14 -36.76 -29.29 10.27
CA LEU A 14 -35.38 -29.40 10.75
C LEU A 14 -34.37 -29.55 9.60
N PHE A 15 -34.72 -30.32 8.58
CA PHE A 15 -33.89 -30.49 7.39
C PHE A 15 -33.78 -29.20 6.58
N PHE A 16 -34.89 -28.47 6.40
CA PHE A 16 -34.89 -27.16 5.75
C PHE A 16 -33.98 -26.17 6.48
N PHE A 17 -34.10 -26.06 7.81
CA PHE A 17 -33.24 -25.18 8.61
C PHE A 17 -31.77 -25.58 8.54
N SER A 18 -31.45 -26.87 8.48
CA SER A 18 -30.07 -27.34 8.35
C SER A 18 -29.46 -26.93 6.99
N ILE A 19 -30.21 -27.05 5.90
CA ILE A 19 -29.76 -26.61 4.57
C ILE A 19 -29.60 -25.09 4.53
N ALA A 20 -30.56 -24.34 5.07
CA ALA A 20 -30.49 -22.89 5.16
C ALA A 20 -29.26 -22.44 5.95
N ASN A 21 -28.97 -23.09 7.08
CA ASN A 21 -27.80 -22.80 7.90
C ASN A 21 -26.48 -23.10 7.17
N ILE A 22 -26.38 -24.20 6.41
CA ILE A 22 -25.18 -24.51 5.62
C ILE A 22 -24.95 -23.47 4.52
N GLY A 23 -25.99 -23.13 3.75
CA GLY A 23 -25.90 -22.09 2.72
C GLY A 23 -25.51 -20.73 3.32
N PHE A 24 -26.00 -20.45 4.51
CA PHE A 24 -25.69 -19.24 5.27
C PHE A 24 -24.23 -19.18 5.74
N VAL A 25 -23.70 -20.26 6.33
CA VAL A 25 -22.28 -20.35 6.72
C VAL A 25 -21.37 -20.17 5.51
N TYR A 26 -21.72 -20.77 4.37
CA TYR A 26 -20.95 -20.64 3.13
C TYR A 26 -20.87 -19.19 2.62
N VAL A 27 -21.97 -18.43 2.68
CA VAL A 27 -21.98 -17.00 2.29
C VAL A 27 -21.12 -16.15 3.24
N LEU A 28 -21.15 -16.45 4.54
CA LEU A 28 -20.31 -15.76 5.53
C LEU A 28 -18.83 -16.02 5.31
N GLU A 29 -18.46 -17.28 5.02
CA GLU A 29 -17.10 -17.70 4.77
C GLU A 29 -16.51 -17.04 3.52
N SER A 30 -17.27 -17.01 2.41
CA SER A 30 -16.87 -16.32 1.18
C SER A 30 -16.64 -14.81 1.37
N ARG A 31 -17.45 -14.14 2.22
CA ARG A 31 -17.21 -12.72 2.58
C ARG A 31 -15.95 -12.52 3.42
N SER A 32 -15.57 -13.51 4.24
CA SER A 32 -14.36 -13.47 5.06
C SER A 32 -13.08 -13.56 4.23
N GLU A 33 -13.06 -14.39 3.18
CA GLU A 33 -11.90 -14.54 2.29
C GLU A 33 -11.58 -13.24 1.53
N ASN A 34 -12.60 -12.59 0.96
CA ASN A 34 -12.44 -11.31 0.27
C ASN A 34 -11.85 -10.22 1.19
N LYS A 35 -12.28 -10.19 2.45
CA LYS A 35 -11.74 -9.26 3.44
C LYS A 35 -10.24 -9.49 3.68
N LEU A 36 -9.84 -10.76 3.83
CA LEU A 36 -8.43 -11.09 4.04
C LEU A 36 -7.59 -10.68 2.83
N GLN A 37 -8.09 -10.90 1.61
CA GLN A 37 -7.41 -10.46 0.39
C GLN A 37 -7.20 -8.95 0.36
N TRP A 38 -8.20 -8.15 0.72
CA TRP A 38 -8.05 -6.69 0.79
C TRP A 38 -7.07 -6.24 1.86
N VAL A 39 -7.05 -6.88 3.03
CA VAL A 39 -6.06 -6.61 4.07
C VAL A 39 -4.65 -6.93 3.57
N VAL A 40 -4.46 -8.07 2.91
CA VAL A 40 -3.17 -8.47 2.33
C VAL A 40 -2.75 -7.47 1.26
N HIS A 41 -3.65 -7.10 0.35
CA HIS A 41 -3.39 -6.14 -0.71
C HIS A 41 -2.97 -4.77 -0.17
N THR A 42 -3.73 -4.20 0.77
CA THR A 42 -3.38 -2.92 1.39
C THR A 42 -2.01 -3.00 2.07
N ASN A 43 -1.69 -4.09 2.78
CA ASN A 43 -0.36 -4.25 3.36
C ASN A 43 0.75 -4.37 2.30
N GLN A 44 0.49 -5.02 1.17
CA GLN A 44 1.44 -5.08 0.06
C GLN A 44 1.71 -3.69 -0.53
N VAL A 45 0.67 -2.87 -0.73
CA VAL A 45 0.82 -1.50 -1.23
C VAL A 45 1.58 -0.63 -0.23
N LEU A 46 1.23 -0.66 1.06
CA LEU A 46 1.93 0.08 2.12
C LEU A 46 3.40 -0.36 2.26
N GLN A 47 3.67 -1.66 2.15
CA GLN A 47 5.03 -2.18 2.15
C GLN A 47 5.82 -1.62 0.98
N LYS A 48 5.26 -1.63 -0.24
CA LYS A 48 5.92 -1.12 -1.45
C LYS A 48 6.15 0.39 -1.39
N SER A 49 5.21 1.14 -0.83
CA SER A 49 5.36 2.57 -0.54
C SER A 49 6.54 2.83 0.41
N GLY A 50 6.65 2.06 1.49
CA GLY A 50 7.79 2.12 2.42
C GLY A 50 9.12 1.72 1.79
N GLU A 51 9.14 0.68 0.95
CA GLU A 51 10.31 0.26 0.18
C GLU A 51 10.78 1.37 -0.77
N LEU A 52 9.85 2.08 -1.43
CA LEU A 52 10.17 3.21 -2.29
C LEU A 52 10.84 4.35 -1.51
N LEU A 53 10.26 4.73 -0.36
CA LEU A 53 10.83 5.76 0.51
C LEU A 53 12.25 5.40 0.97
N ASN A 54 12.46 4.15 1.36
CA ASN A 54 13.77 3.65 1.79
C ASN A 54 14.78 3.69 0.65
N ALA A 55 14.42 3.24 -0.55
CA ALA A 55 15.31 3.27 -1.71
C ALA A 55 15.72 4.71 -2.07
N ILE A 56 14.79 5.67 -2.03
CA ILE A 56 15.10 7.09 -2.23
C ILE A 56 16.06 7.59 -1.13
N SER A 57 15.80 7.25 0.13
CA SER A 57 16.68 7.61 1.25
C SER A 57 18.09 7.01 1.12
N ASP A 58 18.21 5.78 0.61
CA ASP A 58 19.50 5.12 0.38
C ASP A 58 20.30 5.81 -0.74
N THR A 59 19.62 6.34 -1.77
CA THR A 59 20.30 7.17 -2.79
C THR A 59 20.90 8.44 -2.19
N GLU A 60 20.14 9.14 -1.36
CA GLU A 60 20.63 10.34 -0.66
C GLU A 60 21.75 10.01 0.33
N THR A 61 21.63 8.89 1.05
CA THR A 61 22.64 8.46 2.02
C THR A 61 23.97 8.12 1.34
N GLY A 62 23.91 7.38 0.22
CA GLY A 62 25.11 7.05 -0.55
C GLY A 62 25.80 8.29 -1.14
N GLN A 63 25.00 9.19 -1.73
CA GLN A 63 25.51 10.46 -2.25
C GLN A 63 26.19 11.29 -1.16
N ARG A 64 25.56 11.45 0.02
CA ARG A 64 26.14 12.25 1.11
C ARG A 64 27.42 11.62 1.66
N GLY A 65 27.47 10.29 1.76
CA GLY A 65 28.68 9.57 2.14
C GLY A 65 29.83 9.83 1.17
N TYR A 66 29.54 9.85 -0.13
CA TYR A 66 30.52 10.19 -1.16
C TYR A 66 30.98 11.65 -1.07
N LEU A 67 30.06 12.62 -0.98
CA LEU A 67 30.44 14.03 -0.87
C LEU A 67 31.25 14.34 0.40
N LEU A 68 31.00 13.61 1.49
CA LEU A 68 31.71 13.78 2.75
C LEU A 68 33.13 13.22 2.71
N THR A 69 33.35 12.12 2.01
CA THR A 69 34.59 11.33 2.11
C THR A 69 35.42 11.30 0.84
N GLY A 70 34.82 11.61 -0.30
CA GLY A 70 35.38 11.43 -1.64
C GLY A 70 35.56 9.96 -2.06
N GLN A 71 35.06 9.00 -1.27
CA GLN A 71 35.28 7.57 -1.52
C GLN A 71 34.14 6.95 -2.32
N ASN A 72 34.46 6.39 -3.49
CA ASN A 72 33.48 5.84 -4.43
C ASN A 72 32.62 4.70 -3.86
N TYR A 73 33.10 3.96 -2.85
CA TYR A 73 32.33 2.85 -2.27
C TYR A 73 31.03 3.34 -1.61
N TYR A 74 30.96 4.60 -1.17
CA TYR A 74 29.71 5.17 -0.66
C TYR A 74 28.65 5.35 -1.75
N LEU A 75 29.01 5.31 -3.05
CA LEU A 75 28.04 5.37 -4.14
C LEU A 75 27.36 4.03 -4.41
N GLU A 76 27.76 2.94 -3.76
CA GLU A 76 27.13 1.63 -3.97
C GLU A 76 25.62 1.63 -3.64
N PRO A 77 25.13 2.18 -2.50
CA PRO A 77 23.70 2.33 -2.25
C PRO A 77 23.01 3.24 -3.26
N TYR A 78 23.68 4.30 -3.74
CA TYR A 78 23.12 5.20 -4.75
C TYR A 78 22.79 4.46 -6.06
N PHE A 79 23.75 3.72 -6.61
CA PHE A 79 23.54 3.02 -7.88
C PHE A 79 22.53 1.90 -7.75
N ARG A 80 22.59 1.12 -6.66
CA ARG A 80 21.66 0.00 -6.41
C ARG A 80 20.22 0.51 -6.26
N SER A 81 20.02 1.48 -5.38
CA SER A 81 18.67 1.94 -5.04
C SER A 81 18.01 2.75 -6.16
N ARG A 82 18.80 3.40 -7.03
CA ARG A 82 18.26 4.05 -8.24
C ARG A 82 17.53 3.07 -9.17
N ASP A 83 18.07 1.86 -9.33
CA ASP A 83 17.44 0.84 -10.17
C ASP A 83 16.25 0.19 -9.45
N GLU A 84 16.32 0.04 -8.11
CA GLU A 84 15.22 -0.43 -7.28
C GLU A 84 14.01 0.52 -7.31
N ILE A 85 14.23 1.83 -7.27
CA ILE A 85 13.16 2.84 -7.36
C ILE A 85 12.28 2.61 -8.59
N LYS A 86 12.88 2.42 -9.76
CA LYS A 86 12.14 2.20 -11.02
C LYS A 86 11.30 0.92 -10.99
N LYS A 87 11.85 -0.14 -10.38
CA LYS A 87 11.14 -1.41 -10.22
C LYS A 87 9.97 -1.27 -9.25
N ILE A 88 10.20 -0.71 -8.07
CA ILE A 88 9.17 -0.51 -7.05
C ILE A 88 8.07 0.43 -7.57
N TRP A 89 8.44 1.46 -8.33
CA TRP A 89 7.50 2.35 -9.02
C TRP A 89 6.52 1.60 -9.90
N THR A 90 7.06 0.72 -10.76
CA THR A 90 6.25 -0.09 -11.68
C THR A 90 5.33 -1.05 -10.92
N GLU A 91 5.83 -1.64 -9.83
CA GLU A 91 5.03 -2.52 -8.96
C GLU A 91 3.89 -1.75 -8.27
N LEU A 92 4.14 -0.53 -7.77
CA LEU A 92 3.11 0.31 -7.17
C LEU A 92 2.02 0.69 -8.18
N LYS A 93 2.40 1.14 -9.38
CA LYS A 93 1.43 1.45 -10.45
C LYS A 93 0.58 0.23 -10.82
N ALA A 94 1.16 -0.96 -10.83
CA ALA A 94 0.43 -2.19 -11.13
C ALA A 94 -0.51 -2.58 -9.98
N LEU A 95 -0.06 -2.51 -8.73
CA LEU A 95 -0.87 -2.84 -7.56
C LEU A 95 -2.08 -1.92 -7.43
N THR A 96 -1.95 -0.63 -7.72
CA THR A 96 -3.03 0.35 -7.60
C THR A 96 -3.73 0.65 -8.93
N SER A 97 -3.62 -0.25 -9.92
CA SER A 97 -4.14 -0.03 -11.28
C SER A 97 -5.67 0.11 -11.34
N ASP A 98 -6.38 -0.38 -10.33
CA ASP A 98 -7.84 -0.26 -10.19
C ASP A 98 -8.28 1.03 -9.48
N ASN A 99 -7.34 1.87 -9.04
CA ASN A 99 -7.61 3.07 -8.26
C ASN A 99 -7.06 4.34 -8.96
N PRO A 100 -7.92 5.07 -9.71
CA PRO A 100 -7.51 6.29 -10.41
C PRO A 100 -6.90 7.37 -9.50
N GLY A 101 -7.39 7.53 -8.27
CA GLY A 101 -6.86 8.52 -7.33
C GLY A 101 -5.43 8.19 -6.89
N GLN A 102 -5.14 6.90 -6.69
CA GLN A 102 -3.76 6.46 -6.39
C GLN A 102 -2.85 6.60 -7.61
N GLN A 103 -3.36 6.38 -8.82
CA GLN A 103 -2.59 6.58 -10.04
C GLN A 103 -2.19 8.05 -10.22
N GLU A 104 -3.09 8.99 -9.94
CA GLU A 104 -2.83 10.43 -9.98
C GLU A 104 -1.78 10.85 -8.94
N LEU A 105 -1.91 10.38 -7.69
CA LEU A 105 -0.90 10.63 -6.65
C LEU A 105 0.49 10.10 -7.04
N LEU A 106 0.55 8.94 -7.71
CA LEU A 106 1.81 8.43 -8.25
C LEU A 106 2.32 9.34 -9.40
N ASP A 107 1.47 9.76 -10.32
CA ASP A 107 1.91 10.63 -11.42
C ASP A 107 2.42 12.00 -10.94
N GLU A 108 1.95 12.49 -9.78
CA GLU A 108 2.54 13.66 -9.12
C GLU A 108 3.86 13.34 -8.41
N LEU A 109 3.90 12.24 -7.65
CA LEU A 109 5.07 11.84 -6.87
C LEU A 109 6.32 11.59 -7.74
N ILE A 110 6.17 11.03 -8.94
CA ILE A 110 7.32 10.73 -9.82
C ILE A 110 8.10 11.99 -10.20
N VAL A 111 7.43 13.14 -10.30
CA VAL A 111 8.06 14.41 -10.65
C VAL A 111 9.08 14.83 -9.58
N ASP A 112 8.71 14.75 -8.29
CA ASP A 112 9.64 15.06 -7.20
C ASP A 112 10.74 14.00 -7.06
N ILE A 113 10.45 12.73 -7.36
CA ILE A 113 11.46 11.66 -7.39
C ILE A 113 12.50 11.95 -8.47
N ASP A 114 12.07 12.34 -9.67
CA ASP A 114 12.98 12.64 -10.78
C ASP A 114 13.85 13.85 -10.46
N TYR A 115 13.27 14.95 -9.93
CA TYR A 115 14.05 16.10 -9.47
C TYR A 115 15.05 15.74 -8.37
N LYS A 116 14.65 14.88 -7.43
CA LYS A 116 15.53 14.39 -6.38
C LYS A 116 16.71 13.62 -6.97
N LEU A 117 16.46 12.69 -7.89
CA LEU A 117 17.50 11.87 -8.50
C LEU A 117 18.44 12.71 -9.39
N GLU A 118 17.92 13.72 -10.08
CA GLU A 118 18.70 14.68 -10.88
C GLU A 118 19.62 15.52 -10.00
N GLU A 119 19.12 16.07 -8.87
CA GLU A 119 19.94 16.82 -7.90
C GLU A 119 21.09 15.97 -7.34
N LEU A 120 20.81 14.71 -7.00
CA LEU A 120 21.84 13.80 -6.52
C LEU A 120 22.88 13.48 -7.61
N ALA A 121 22.45 13.24 -8.86
CA ALA A 121 23.36 12.97 -9.97
C ALA A 121 24.27 14.17 -10.25
N GLN A 122 23.69 15.38 -10.34
CA GLN A 122 24.42 16.62 -10.58
C GLN A 122 25.50 16.85 -9.52
N THR A 123 25.17 16.65 -8.24
CA THR A 123 26.13 16.88 -7.15
C THR A 123 27.25 15.84 -7.12
N ILE A 124 26.98 14.59 -7.47
CA ILE A 124 28.02 13.54 -7.63
C ILE A 124 28.98 13.91 -8.76
N GLU A 125 28.45 14.31 -9.93
CA GLU A 125 29.26 14.70 -11.09
C GLU A 125 30.11 15.93 -10.78
N MET A 126 29.49 16.96 -10.19
CA MET A 126 30.12 18.22 -9.83
C MET A 126 31.23 18.05 -8.79
N TYR A 127 31.12 17.08 -7.89
CA TYR A 127 32.14 16.84 -6.86
C TYR A 127 33.51 16.50 -7.45
N ASN A 128 33.56 15.79 -8.59
CA ASN A 128 34.82 15.45 -9.25
C ASN A 128 35.50 16.66 -9.91
N ILE A 129 34.75 17.71 -10.22
CA ILE A 129 35.24 18.92 -10.89
C ILE A 129 35.55 20.00 -9.84
N GLU A 130 34.57 20.31 -8.98
CA GLU A 130 34.65 21.36 -7.99
C GLU A 130 33.82 21.00 -6.73
N PRO A 131 34.43 20.34 -5.73
CA PRO A 131 33.75 19.92 -4.49
C PRO A 131 33.00 21.04 -3.77
N SER A 132 33.51 22.28 -3.81
CA SER A 132 32.87 23.44 -3.18
C SER A 132 31.52 23.78 -3.80
N GLN A 133 31.37 23.64 -5.13
CA GLN A 133 30.09 23.88 -5.80
C GLN A 133 29.08 22.77 -5.52
N ALA A 134 29.52 21.50 -5.51
CA ALA A 134 28.66 20.38 -5.14
C ALA A 134 28.08 20.56 -3.72
N LEU A 135 28.92 20.99 -2.77
CA LEU A 135 28.49 21.29 -1.41
C LEU A 135 27.58 22.53 -1.32
N ALA A 136 27.75 23.52 -2.21
CA ALA A 136 26.87 24.69 -2.26
C ALA A 136 25.44 24.30 -2.68
N VAL A 137 25.30 23.37 -3.64
CA VAL A 137 23.99 22.82 -4.04
C VAL A 137 23.32 22.12 -2.86
N VAL A 138 24.03 21.23 -2.15
CA VAL A 138 23.45 20.55 -0.98
C VAL A 138 23.02 21.55 0.10
N ARG A 139 23.82 22.61 0.32
CA ARG A 139 23.51 23.68 1.29
C ARG A 139 22.31 24.55 0.88
N SER A 140 21.91 24.54 -0.38
CA SER A 140 20.70 25.25 -0.84
C SER A 140 19.41 24.64 -0.29
N ASN A 141 19.48 23.42 0.26
CA ASN A 141 18.34 22.63 0.73
C ASN A 141 17.32 22.23 -0.36
N ALA A 142 17.62 22.38 -1.65
CA ALA A 142 16.76 21.90 -2.73
C ALA A 142 16.44 20.40 -2.57
N GLY A 143 17.47 19.58 -2.35
CA GLY A 143 17.31 18.14 -2.11
C GLY A 143 16.46 17.79 -0.88
N LYS A 144 16.42 18.66 0.15
CA LYS A 144 15.56 18.49 1.32
C LYS A 144 14.10 18.77 0.97
N GLN A 145 13.83 19.81 0.20
CA GLN A 145 12.49 20.17 -0.23
C GLN A 145 11.83 19.05 -1.03
N TYR A 146 12.54 18.47 -2.02
CA TYR A 146 12.02 17.31 -2.77
C TYR A 146 11.73 16.13 -1.86
N MET A 147 12.62 15.84 -0.90
CA MET A 147 12.42 14.72 0.02
C MET A 147 11.23 14.92 0.97
N ASP A 148 10.99 16.16 1.41
CA ASP A 148 9.83 16.48 2.24
C ASP A 148 8.52 16.37 1.45
N ASN A 149 8.50 16.80 0.18
CA ASN A 149 7.36 16.58 -0.72
C ASN A 149 7.10 15.09 -0.94
N ILE A 150 8.14 14.30 -1.25
CA ILE A 150 8.03 12.84 -1.42
C ILE A 150 7.41 12.19 -0.18
N ARG A 151 7.85 12.56 1.02
CA ARG A 151 7.27 12.06 2.28
C ARG A 151 5.80 12.46 2.44
N ALA A 152 5.44 13.68 2.07
CA ALA A 152 4.06 14.15 2.14
C ALA A 152 3.17 13.38 1.15
N TYR A 153 3.62 13.19 -0.09
CA TYR A 153 2.93 12.41 -1.11
C TYR A 153 2.72 10.96 -0.69
N LEU A 154 3.77 10.29 -0.22
CA LEU A 154 3.65 8.91 0.27
C LEU A 154 2.76 8.80 1.51
N SER A 155 2.77 9.80 2.39
CA SER A 155 1.83 9.84 3.52
C SER A 155 0.38 9.96 3.06
N SER A 156 0.09 10.76 2.04
CA SER A 156 -1.24 10.89 1.45
C SER A 156 -1.68 9.60 0.75
N PHE A 157 -0.77 9.00 -0.04
CA PHE A 157 -0.96 7.72 -0.72
C PHE A 157 -1.29 6.58 0.26
N ASP A 158 -0.50 6.45 1.34
CA ASP A 158 -0.72 5.47 2.40
C ASP A 158 -2.01 5.74 3.19
N GLY A 159 -2.34 7.02 3.38
CA GLY A 159 -3.57 7.45 4.04
C GLY A 159 -4.82 6.99 3.28
N GLU A 160 -4.80 7.12 1.94
CA GLU A 160 -5.91 6.70 1.09
C GLU A 160 -6.08 5.17 1.10
N GLU A 161 -5.00 4.40 1.06
CA GLU A 161 -5.08 2.93 1.20
C GLU A 161 -5.70 2.49 2.52
N LYS A 162 -5.29 3.13 3.63
CA LYS A 162 -5.86 2.83 4.96
C LYS A 162 -7.33 3.22 5.04
N ARG A 163 -7.70 4.37 4.48
CA ARG A 163 -9.10 4.84 4.42
C ARG A 163 -9.97 3.87 3.62
N LEU A 164 -9.50 3.40 2.47
CA LEU A 164 -10.22 2.41 1.65
C LEU A 164 -10.38 1.07 2.39
N LEU A 165 -9.36 0.62 3.11
CA LEU A 165 -9.45 -0.58 3.93
C LEU A 165 -10.46 -0.42 5.08
N GLU A 166 -10.51 0.74 5.74
CA GLU A 166 -11.48 1.04 6.78
C GLU A 166 -12.91 1.09 6.24
N GLN A 167 -13.13 1.73 5.09
CA GLN A 167 -14.43 1.76 4.42
C GLN A 167 -14.92 0.35 4.09
N ARG A 168 -14.06 -0.47 3.46
CA ARG A 168 -14.36 -1.88 3.18
C ARG A 168 -14.69 -2.64 4.47
N ASN A 169 -13.92 -2.44 5.54
CA ASN A 169 -14.19 -3.05 6.84
C ASN A 169 -15.53 -2.61 7.46
N GLY A 170 -15.93 -1.35 7.29
CA GLY A 170 -17.21 -0.81 7.74
C GLY A 170 -18.40 -1.48 7.04
N ASP A 171 -18.36 -1.54 5.72
CA ASP A 171 -19.38 -2.19 4.89
C ASP A 171 -19.59 -3.67 5.29
N TYR A 172 -18.50 -4.37 5.62
CA TYR A 172 -18.57 -5.75 6.12
C TYR A 172 -19.20 -5.87 7.52
N ARG A 173 -18.97 -4.91 8.43
CA ARG A 173 -19.57 -4.93 9.77
C ARG A 173 -21.07 -4.71 9.72
N GLU A 174 -21.53 -3.76 8.91
CA GLU A 174 -22.94 -3.47 8.72
C GLU A 174 -23.68 -4.68 8.11
N ALA A 175 -23.10 -5.28 7.06
CA ALA A 175 -23.65 -6.49 6.48
C ALA A 175 -23.76 -7.64 7.50
N ARG A 176 -22.75 -7.82 8.37
CA ARG A 176 -22.77 -8.84 9.42
C ARG A 176 -23.85 -8.61 10.48
N ALA A 177 -24.17 -7.36 10.80
CA ALA A 177 -25.21 -7.01 11.77
C ALA A 177 -26.61 -7.39 11.26
N TYR A 178 -26.96 -7.04 10.02
CA TYR A 178 -28.20 -7.46 9.37
C TYR A 178 -28.33 -8.99 9.33
N ILE A 179 -27.23 -9.66 9.00
CA ILE A 179 -27.14 -11.11 8.94
C ILE A 179 -27.36 -11.75 10.32
N THR A 180 -26.76 -11.20 11.39
CA THR A 180 -26.90 -11.73 12.76
C THR A 180 -28.32 -11.50 13.31
N MET A 181 -28.95 -10.36 12.98
CA MET A 181 -30.34 -10.07 13.34
C MET A 181 -31.31 -11.09 12.71
N MET A 182 -31.09 -11.53 11.47
CA MET A 182 -31.88 -12.61 10.85
C MET A 182 -31.76 -13.93 11.61
N ILE A 183 -30.55 -14.36 12.01
CA ILE A 183 -30.37 -15.61 12.77
C ILE A 183 -31.13 -15.55 14.10
N VAL A 184 -31.07 -14.42 14.81
CA VAL A 184 -31.76 -14.25 16.10
C VAL A 184 -33.28 -14.22 15.93
N ILE A 185 -33.79 -13.79 14.78
CA ILE A 185 -35.23 -13.84 14.46
C ILE A 185 -35.67 -15.26 14.08
N GLU A 186 -34.77 -16.08 13.51
CA GLU A 186 -35.05 -17.47 13.12
C GLU A 186 -34.84 -18.51 14.25
N ALA A 187 -34.11 -18.16 15.31
CA ALA A 187 -33.81 -19.02 16.47
C ALA A 187 -34.85 -18.90 17.59
#